data_AF-A0A1H6DWZ7-F1
#
_entry.id   AF-A0A1H6DWZ7-F1
#
_cell.length_a   1.000
_cell.length_b   1.000
_cell.length_c   1.000
_cell.angle_alpha   90.00
_cell.angle_beta   90.00
_cell.angle_gamma   90.00
#
_symmetry.space_group_name_H-M   'P 1'
#
loop_
_entity.id
_entity.type
_entity.pdbx_description
1 polymer ?
#
loop_
_entity_poly.entity_id
_entity_poly.type
_entity_poly.pdbx_seq_one_letter_code
_entity_poly.pdbx_strand_id
1 'polypeptide(L)'
;MRNIPVDVSALTFVCVSPPRPKLVDQNTGEVRVDRNGQTVYTVGLSAADEAGNVDLVKVAVAGDPAVSIGQVVTPVGLVAFPWEQQLGGRMRWGIAYRAEQIIPAVQAAPASVGSVGSAVPVSADVA
;
A
#
# COMPACT_ATOMS: atom_id res chain seq x y z
N MET A 1 -14.91 -2.82 -19.62
CA MET A 1 -14.01 -3.78 -18.93
C MET A 1 -14.61 -4.09 -17.56
N ARG A 2 -14.51 -5.34 -17.10
CA ARG A 2 -15.11 -5.80 -15.84
C ARG A 2 -14.16 -5.53 -14.67
N ASN A 3 -14.68 -4.98 -13.58
CA ASN A 3 -13.94 -4.88 -12.33
C ASN A 3 -13.94 -6.24 -11.61
N ILE A 4 -12.80 -6.59 -11.04
CA ILE A 4 -12.56 -7.81 -10.28
C ILE A 4 -12.23 -7.36 -8.86
N PRO A 5 -13.15 -7.51 -7.89
CA PRO A 5 -12.85 -7.26 -6.48
C PRO A 5 -11.69 -8.14 -6.02
N VAL A 6 -10.75 -7.54 -5.29
CA VAL A 6 -9.62 -8.26 -4.69
C VAL A 6 -9.94 -8.50 -3.23
N ASP A 7 -9.87 -9.76 -2.79
CA ASP A 7 -9.94 -10.10 -1.37
C ASP A 7 -8.60 -9.73 -0.72
N VAL A 8 -8.64 -8.72 0.16
CA VAL A 8 -7.46 -8.22 0.87
C VAL A 8 -7.24 -8.93 2.21
N SER A 9 -8.16 -9.79 2.65
CA SER A 9 -8.13 -10.39 4.00
C SER A 9 -6.98 -11.38 4.20
N ALA A 10 -6.58 -12.07 3.12
CA ALA A 10 -5.47 -13.04 3.11
C ALA A 10 -4.14 -12.44 2.64
N LEU A 11 -4.07 -11.11 2.47
CA LEU A 11 -2.93 -10.41 1.90
C LEU A 11 -2.37 -9.35 2.84
N THR A 12 -1.05 -9.31 2.97
CA THR A 12 -0.32 -8.22 3.61
C THR A 12 0.21 -7.26 2.56
N PHE A 13 -0.10 -5.97 2.70
CA PHE A 13 0.40 -4.93 1.79
C PHE A 13 1.44 -4.04 2.46
N VAL A 14 2.54 -3.77 1.76
CA VAL A 14 3.56 -2.80 2.20
C VAL A 14 3.77 -1.76 1.11
N CYS A 15 3.85 -0.48 1.50
CA CYS A 15 4.24 0.58 0.58
C CYS A 15 5.71 0.42 0.20
N VAL A 16 5.97 0.16 -1.08
CA VAL A 16 7.33 -0.01 -1.63
C VAL A 16 7.72 1.11 -2.59
N SER A 17 6.77 1.97 -2.97
CA SER A 17 7.01 3.19 -3.73
C SER A 17 6.06 4.29 -3.24
N PRO A 18 6.57 5.49 -2.92
CA PRO A 18 5.78 6.53 -2.28
C PRO A 18 4.69 7.04 -3.22
N PRO A 19 3.62 7.64 -2.68
CA PRO A 19 2.57 8.25 -3.50
C PRO A 19 3.15 9.28 -4.46
N ARG A 20 2.75 9.19 -5.74
CA ARG A 20 3.07 10.19 -6.76
C ARG A 20 1.82 10.56 -7.57
N PRO A 21 1.62 11.85 -7.90
CA PRO A 21 0.56 12.24 -8.83
C PRO A 21 0.66 11.43 -10.12
N LYS A 22 -0.46 10.82 -10.53
CA LYS A 22 -0.50 10.02 -11.75
C LYS A 22 -0.61 10.95 -12.94
N LEU A 23 0.34 10.87 -13.86
CA LEU A 23 0.32 11.66 -15.08
C LEU A 23 -0.57 11.00 -16.14
N VAL A 24 -1.32 11.82 -16.87
CA VAL A 24 -2.02 11.42 -18.09
C VAL A 24 -1.02 11.36 -19.25
N ASP A 25 -0.18 12.39 -19.36
CA ASP A 25 0.90 12.47 -20.33
C ASP A 25 2.22 12.83 -19.61
N GLN A 26 3.26 12.05 -19.88
CA GLN A 26 4.58 12.23 -19.28
C GLN A 26 5.33 13.44 -19.87
N ASN A 27 5.00 13.86 -21.09
CA ASN A 27 5.67 14.99 -21.75
C ASN A 27 5.15 16.33 -21.24
N THR A 28 3.84 16.44 -21.03
CA THR A 28 3.20 17.69 -20.57
C THR A 28 3.19 17.82 -19.05
N GLY A 29 3.31 16.70 -18.32
CA GLY A 29 3.16 16.69 -16.87
C GLY A 29 1.70 16.86 -16.42
N GLU A 30 0.73 16.70 -17.32
CA GLU A 30 -0.68 16.80 -16.98
C GLU A 30 -1.07 15.72 -15.97
N VAL A 31 -1.59 16.16 -14.82
CA VAL A 31 -1.97 15.29 -13.72
C VAL A 31 -3.39 14.77 -13.92
N ARG A 32 -3.59 13.48 -13.69
CA ARG A 32 -4.88 12.84 -13.77
C ARG A 32 -5.76 13.28 -12.60
N VAL A 33 -6.97 13.72 -12.94
CA VAL A 33 -8.00 14.11 -11.98
C VAL A 33 -9.17 13.12 -12.07
N ASP A 34 -9.82 12.84 -10.94
CA ASP A 34 -11.01 11.99 -10.88
C ASP A 34 -12.28 12.78 -11.23
N ARG A 35 -13.45 12.12 -11.16
CA ARG A 35 -14.74 12.76 -11.45
C ARG A 35 -15.11 13.89 -10.48
N ASN A 36 -14.53 13.88 -9.29
CA ASN A 36 -14.80 14.84 -8.22
C ASN A 36 -13.81 15.99 -8.18
N GLY A 37 -12.85 16.04 -9.12
CA GLY A 37 -11.83 17.08 -9.17
C GLY A 37 -10.60 16.78 -8.30
N GLN A 38 -10.46 15.59 -7.73
CA GLN A 38 -9.30 15.21 -6.93
C GLN A 38 -8.17 14.64 -7.80
N THR A 39 -6.94 15.05 -7.50
CA THR A 39 -5.74 14.44 -8.08
C THR A 39 -5.71 12.95 -7.78
N VAL A 40 -5.46 12.13 -8.80
CA VAL A 40 -5.26 10.70 -8.66
C VAL A 40 -3.77 10.43 -8.43
N TYR A 41 -3.44 9.76 -7.34
CA TYR A 41 -2.10 9.30 -7.02
C TYR A 41 -1.90 7.84 -7.44
N THR A 42 -0.64 7.47 -7.66
CA THR A 42 -0.21 6.07 -7.78
C THR A 42 0.71 5.74 -6.62
N VAL A 43 0.45 4.63 -5.94
CA VAL A 43 1.31 4.06 -4.90
C VAL A 43 1.78 2.68 -5.35
N GLY A 44 3.06 2.37 -5.14
CA GLY A 44 3.56 1.02 -5.36
C GLY A 44 3.43 0.21 -4.09
N LEU A 45 2.71 -0.90 -4.14
CA LEU A 45 2.52 -1.83 -3.03
C LEU A 45 3.11 -3.19 -3.36
N SER A 46 3.72 -3.85 -2.38
CA SER A 46 3.79 -5.31 -2.40
C SER A 46 2.47 -5.89 -1.89
N ALA A 47 2.10 -7.07 -2.37
CA ALA A 47 1.01 -7.89 -1.87
C ALA A 47 1.58 -9.27 -1.60
N ALA A 48 1.54 -9.74 -0.36
CA ALA A 48 2.11 -11.03 0.03
C ALA A 48 1.05 -11.88 0.75
N ASP A 49 1.04 -13.18 0.48
CA ASP A 49 0.24 -14.16 1.23
C ASP A 49 1.10 -14.97 2.21
N GLU A 50 0.45 -15.76 3.07
CA GLU A 50 1.14 -16.63 4.04
C GLU A 50 1.89 -17.80 3.37
N ALA A 51 1.57 -18.13 2.12
CA ALA A 51 2.25 -19.19 1.36
C ALA A 51 3.59 -18.72 0.75
N GLY A 52 3.92 -17.43 0.90
CA GLY A 52 5.16 -16.85 0.41
C GLY A 52 5.10 -16.31 -1.03
N ASN A 53 3.90 -16.24 -1.63
CA ASN A 53 3.73 -15.56 -2.90
C ASN A 53 3.79 -14.05 -2.69
N VAL A 54 4.47 -13.34 -3.60
CA VAL A 54 4.61 -11.88 -3.52
C VAL A 54 4.44 -11.27 -4.91
N ASP A 55 3.55 -10.29 -5.00
CA ASP A 55 3.33 -9.47 -6.19
C ASP A 55 3.63 -8.00 -5.92
N LEU A 56 4.09 -7.29 -6.96
CA LEU A 56 4.24 -5.84 -6.94
C LEU A 56 3.16 -5.19 -7.80
N VAL A 57 2.35 -4.32 -7.18
CA VAL A 57 1.20 -3.68 -7.83
C VAL A 57 1.29 -2.17 -7.71
N LYS A 58 0.93 -1.46 -8.79
CA LYS A 58 0.74 -0.01 -8.79
C LYS A 58 -0.75 0.28 -8.63
N VAL A 59 -1.13 0.82 -7.48
CA VAL A 59 -2.52 1.11 -7.14
C VAL A 59 -2.80 2.59 -7.35
N ALA A 60 -3.84 2.89 -8.13
CA ALA A 60 -4.37 4.24 -8.26
C ALA A 60 -5.37 4.56 -7.15
N VAL A 61 -5.27 5.73 -6.53
CA VAL A 61 -6.17 6.21 -5.47
C VAL A 61 -6.44 7.70 -5.64
N ALA A 62 -7.64 8.17 -5.29
CA ALA A 62 -7.97 9.59 -5.30
C ALA A 62 -7.44 10.27 -4.04
N GLY A 63 -6.83 11.45 -4.19
CA GLY A 63 -6.15 12.14 -3.10
C GLY A 63 -4.80 11.50 -2.72
N ASP A 64 -3.99 12.25 -1.99
CA ASP A 64 -2.73 11.74 -1.43
C ASP A 64 -3.04 10.88 -0.19
N PRO A 65 -2.69 9.58 -0.17
CA PRO A 65 -2.92 8.71 0.98
C PRO A 65 -1.95 8.96 2.15
N ALA A 66 -0.94 9.83 2.00
CA ALA A 66 0.02 10.18 3.05
C ALA A 66 0.77 8.97 3.66
N VAL A 67 1.02 7.93 2.86
CA VAL A 67 1.78 6.73 3.27
C VAL A 67 3.25 6.83 2.85
N SER A 68 4.13 6.21 3.63
CA SER A 68 5.59 6.20 3.40
C SER A 68 6.12 4.81 3.06
N ILE A 69 7.29 4.73 2.44
CA ILE A 69 7.94 3.44 2.11
C ILE A 69 8.18 2.63 3.39
N GLY A 70 7.95 1.32 3.33
CA GLY A 70 8.08 0.38 4.44
C GLY A 70 6.84 0.30 5.34
N GLN A 71 5.88 1.20 5.17
CA GLN A 71 4.65 1.19 5.96
C GLN A 71 3.73 0.06 5.51
N VAL A 72 3.23 -0.72 6.48
CA VAL A 72 2.16 -1.68 6.25
C VAL A 72 0.85 -0.92 6.06
N VAL A 73 0.09 -1.26 5.03
CA VAL A 73 -1.12 -0.53 4.63
C VAL A 73 -2.27 -1.49 4.36
N THR A 74 -3.49 -0.96 4.37
CA THR A 74 -4.70 -1.67 3.95
C THR A 74 -5.36 -0.91 2.81
N PRO A 75 -5.32 -1.44 1.57
CA PRO A 75 -6.09 -0.90 0.46
C PRO A 75 -7.59 -1.19 0.65
N VAL A 76 -8.42 -0.15 0.70
CA VAL A 76 -9.88 -0.26 0.84
C VAL A 76 -10.53 -0.18 -0.54
N GLY A 77 -11.47 -1.08 -0.82
CA GLY A 77 -12.15 -1.12 -2.12
C GLY A 77 -11.23 -1.47 -3.29
N LEU A 78 -10.21 -2.29 -3.05
CA LEU A 78 -9.25 -2.69 -4.07
C LEU A 78 -9.93 -3.50 -5.17
N VAL A 79 -9.81 -3.02 -6.40
CA VAL A 79 -10.28 -3.73 -7.59
C VAL A 79 -9.18 -3.80 -8.64
N ALA A 80 -9.08 -4.96 -9.27
CA ALA A 80 -8.31 -5.20 -10.47
C ALA A 80 -9.22 -5.06 -11.70
N PHE A 81 -8.69 -4.58 -12.81
CA PHE A 81 -9.41 -4.58 -14.08
C PHE A 81 -8.43 -4.75 -15.24
N PRO A 82 -8.76 -5.61 -16.23
CA PRO A 82 -7.96 -5.73 -17.43
C PRO A 82 -8.10 -4.46 -18.27
N TRP A 83 -7.02 -4.06 -18.93
CA TRP A 83 -7.01 -2.96 -19.88
C TRP A 83 -6.21 -3.33 -21.12
N GLU A 84 -6.55 -2.63 -22.21
CA GLU A 84 -5.88 -2.72 -23.49
C GLU A 84 -5.85 -1.32 -24.09
N GLN A 85 -4.68 -0.84 -24.54
CA GLN A 85 -4.51 0.44 -25.23
C GLN A 85 -3.44 0.35 -26.30
N GLN A 86 -3.67 1.05 -27.40
CA GLN A 86 -2.69 1.24 -28.45
C GLN A 86 -1.83 2.47 -28.14
N LEU A 87 -0.53 2.27 -27.93
CA LEU A 87 0.41 3.35 -27.61
C LEU A 87 1.62 3.28 -28.55
N GLY A 88 1.85 4.35 -29.31
CA GLY A 88 2.94 4.41 -30.29
C GLY A 88 2.85 3.31 -31.35
N GLY A 89 1.64 3.01 -31.83
CA GLY A 89 1.40 1.96 -32.82
C GLY A 89 1.47 0.52 -32.31
N ARG A 90 1.74 0.29 -31.00
CA ARG A 90 1.79 -1.05 -30.40
C ARG A 90 0.61 -1.27 -29.47
N MET A 91 0.00 -2.44 -29.52
CA MET A 91 -1.00 -2.87 -28.54
C MET A 91 -0.31 -3.17 -27.21
N ARG A 92 -0.78 -2.56 -26.12
CA ARG A 92 -0.37 -2.86 -24.75
C ARG A 92 -1.60 -3.31 -23.98
N TRP A 93 -1.44 -4.28 -23.13
CA TRP A 93 -2.50 -4.79 -22.27
C TRP A 93 -1.93 -5.16 -20.91
N GLY A 94 -2.80 -5.32 -19.94
CA GLY A 94 -2.42 -5.76 -18.61
C GLY A 94 -3.53 -5.64 -17.60
N ILE A 95 -3.19 -5.79 -16.33
CA ILE A 95 -4.09 -5.54 -15.21
C ILE A 95 -3.72 -4.21 -14.57
N ALA A 96 -4.74 -3.38 -14.32
CA ALA A 96 -4.60 -2.17 -13.53
C ALA A 96 -5.32 -2.35 -12.20
N TYR A 97 -4.81 -1.68 -11.17
CA TYR A 97 -5.34 -1.72 -9.83
C TYR A 97 -5.79 -0.33 -9.41
N ARG A 98 -6.94 -0.25 -8.75
CA ARG A 98 -7.40 0.97 -8.08
C ARG A 98 -7.99 0.63 -6.73
N ALA A 99 -7.83 1.53 -5.78
CA ALA A 99 -8.47 1.47 -4.48
C ALA A 99 -9.25 2.76 -4.24
N GLU A 100 -10.24 2.69 -3.37
CA GLU A 100 -10.96 3.89 -2.89
C GLU A 100 -10.09 4.67 -1.90
N GLN A 101 -9.39 3.95 -1.01
CA GLN A 101 -8.45 4.52 -0.05
C GLN A 101 -7.27 3.57 0.18
N ILE A 102 -6.14 4.12 0.64
CA ILE A 102 -5.02 3.34 1.16
C ILE A 102 -4.71 3.92 2.54
N ILE A 103 -4.97 3.13 3.58
CA ILE A 103 -4.80 3.58 4.96
C ILE A 103 -3.62 2.86 5.62
N PRO A 104 -2.86 3.51 6.51
CA PRO A 104 -1.94 2.82 7.41
C PRO A 104 -2.63 1.67 8.13
N ALA A 105 -2.03 0.47 8.11
CA ALA A 105 -2.54 -0.61 8.94
C ALA A 105 -2.28 -0.25 10.40
N VAL A 106 -3.32 -0.31 11.24
CA VAL A 106 -3.14 -0.27 12.69
C VAL A 106 -2.48 -1.60 13.05
N GLN A 107 -1.16 -1.60 13.19
CA GLN A 107 -0.47 -2.73 13.81
C GLN A 107 -0.99 -2.81 15.24
N ALA A 108 -1.68 -3.91 15.58
CA ALA A 108 -1.87 -4.26 16.98
C ALA A 108 -0.47 -4.35 17.59
N ALA A 109 -0.16 -3.45 18.52
CA ALA A 109 1.15 -3.44 19.16
C ALA A 109 1.45 -4.85 19.69
N PRO A 110 2.64 -5.41 19.45
CA PRO A 110 3.01 -6.66 20.09
C PRO A 110 2.90 -6.45 21.59
N ALA A 111 2.13 -7.31 22.27
CA ALA A 111 1.98 -7.27 23.72
C ALA A 111 3.39 -7.19 24.33
N SER A 112 3.65 -6.11 25.07
CA SER A 112 4.92 -5.90 25.74
C SER A 112 5.21 -7.11 26.63
N VAL A 113 6.17 -7.94 26.24
CA VAL A 113 6.73 -8.96 27.13
C VAL A 113 7.38 -8.19 28.26
N GLY A 114 6.78 -8.29 29.45
CA GLY A 114 7.13 -7.49 30.61
C GLY A 114 8.63 -7.51 30.88
N SER A 115 9.19 -6.32 31.11
CA SER A 115 10.52 -6.15 31.70
C SER A 115 10.54 -6.91 33.04
N VAL A 116 11.23 -8.05 33.10
CA VAL A 116 11.59 -8.66 34.37
C VAL A 116 12.66 -7.76 34.97
N GLY A 117 12.24 -6.89 35.89
CA GLY A 117 13.13 -6.04 36.66
C GLY A 117 14.19 -6.90 37.34
N SER A 118 15.45 -6.66 36.97
CA SER A 118 16.60 -7.24 37.64
C SER A 118 16.75 -6.56 39.01
N ALA A 119 16.17 -7.17 40.05
CA ALA A 119 16.40 -6.76 41.43
C ALA A 119 17.65 -7.48 41.94
N VAL A 120 18.77 -6.76 42.01
CA VAL A 120 19.97 -7.20 42.73
C VAL A 120 19.76 -6.93 44.22
N PRO A 121 19.79 -7.94 45.12
CA PRO A 121 19.73 -7.66 46.55
C PRO A 121 21.09 -7.14 47.03
N VAL A 122 21.12 -5.90 47.52
CA VAL A 122 22.26 -5.39 48.31
C VAL A 122 22.14 -5.96 49.72
N SER A 123 23.04 -6.88 50.08
CA SER A 123 23.18 -7.36 51.45
C SER A 123 23.66 -6.21 52.33
N ALA A 124 22.87 -5.87 53.35
CA ALA A 124 23.27 -4.94 54.40
C ALA A 124 24.24 -5.64 55.36
N ASP A 125 25.37 -4.97 55.58
CA ASP A 125 26.43 -5.28 56.52
C ASP A 125 25.92 -5.15 57.97
N VAL A 126 26.13 -6.18 58.79
CA VAL A 126 26.03 -6.13 60.26
C VAL A 126 27.18 -6.95 60.84
N ALA A 127 28.21 -6.26 61.33
CA ALA A 127 28.74 -6.38 62.70
C ALA A 127 29.94 -5.44 62.90
#